data_AF-A0A1Q7UE49-F1
#
_entry.id   AF-A0A1Q7UE49-F1
#
_cell.length_a   1.000
_cell.length_b   1.000
_cell.length_c   1.000
_cell.angle_alpha   90.00
_cell.angle_beta   90.00
_cell.angle_gamma   90.00
#
_symmetry.space_group_name_H-M   'P 1'
#
loop_
_entity.id
_entity.type
_entity.pdbx_description
1 polymer ?
#
loop_
_entity_poly.entity_id
_entity_poly.type
_entity_poly.pdbx_seq_one_letter_code
_entity_poly.pdbx_strand_id
1 'polypeptide(L)' 'MIERLTPRQREILQLIAERHNTKEIAQVLSISIKTVETHRAQLMNRLGIHDVPGLVRFAIRTGLVSLEE' A
#
# COMPACT_ATOMS: atom_id res chain seq x y z
N MET A 1 12.80 7.01 4.04
CA MET A 1 12.13 5.75 4.48
C MET A 1 11.06 5.28 3.49
N ILE A 2 10.17 6.17 3.04
CA ILE A 2 9.32 5.95 1.84
C ILE A 2 10.10 5.92 0.52
N GLU A 3 11.23 6.62 0.47
CA GLU A 3 12.09 6.68 -0.71
C GLU A 3 12.59 5.30 -1.16
N ARG A 4 12.63 4.32 -0.23
CA ARG A 4 13.02 2.94 -0.53
C ARG A 4 11.91 2.16 -1.24
N LEU A 5 10.67 2.63 -1.21
CA LEU A 5 9.56 2.00 -1.94
C LEU A 5 9.61 2.39 -3.41
N THR A 6 9.37 1.42 -4.28
CA THR A 6 9.16 1.70 -5.71
C THR A 6 7.85 2.50 -5.91
N PRO A 7 7.68 3.20 -7.03
CA PRO A 7 6.44 3.95 -7.32
C PRO A 7 5.19 3.09 -7.13
N ARG A 8 5.22 1.85 -7.63
CA ARG A 8 4.09 0.94 -7.54
C ARG A 8 3.78 0.48 -6.11
N GLN A 9 4.83 0.30 -5.29
CA GLN A 9 4.67 -0.01 -3.87
C GLN A 9 4.05 1.16 -3.09
N ARG A 10 4.36 2.41 -3.47
CA ARG A 10 3.76 3.61 -2.88
C ARG A 10 2.29 3.74 -3.26
N GLU A 11 1.95 3.56 -4.53
CA GLU A 11 0.55 3.56 -4.99
C GLU A 11 -0.29 2.51 -4.24
N ILE A 12 0.23 1.28 -4.11
CA ILE A 12 -0.48 0.23 -3.38
C ILE A 12 -0.63 0.58 -1.90
N LEU A 13 0.40 1.12 -1.26
CA LEU A 13 0.35 1.56 0.13
C LEU A 13 -0.67 2.68 0.35
N GLN A 14 -0.73 3.64 -0.59
CA GLN A 14 -1.70 4.73 -0.59
C GLN A 14 -3.13 4.20 -0.70
N LEU A 15 -3.42 3.34 -1.68
CA LEU A 15 -4.76 2.79 -1.87
C LEU A 15 -5.22 1.94 -0.66
N ILE A 16 -4.29 1.22 -0.01
CA ILE A 16 -4.58 0.51 1.24
C ILE A 16 -4.96 1.49 2.36
N ALA A 17 -4.25 2.61 2.48
CA ALA A 17 -4.57 3.65 3.46
C ALA A 17 -5.91 4.35 3.17
N GLU A 18 -6.30 4.44 1.90
CA GLU A 18 -7.62 4.90 1.44
C GLU A 18 -8.73 3.84 1.61
N ARG A 19 -8.46 2.74 2.34
CA ARG A 19 -9.40 1.64 2.62
C ARG A 19 -9.79 0.76 1.44
N HIS A 20 -9.04 0.79 0.33
CA HIS A 20 -9.28 -0.13 -0.78
C HIS A 20 -8.81 -1.55 -0.45
N ASN A 21 -9.60 -2.55 -0.83
CA ASN A 21 -9.23 -3.95 -0.75
C ASN A 21 -8.40 -4.38 -1.98
N THR A 22 -7.79 -5.57 -1.94
CA THR A 22 -6.91 -6.07 -3.02
C THR A 22 -7.57 -6.11 -4.39
N LYS A 23 -8.89 -6.38 -4.46
CA LYS A 23 -9.63 -6.41 -5.73
C LYS A 23 -9.85 -5.01 -6.27
N GLU A 24 -10.21 -4.07 -5.41
CA GLU A 24 -10.37 -2.66 -5.78
C GLU A 24 -9.04 -2.07 -6.26
N ILE A 25 -7.96 -2.33 -5.54
CA ILE A 25 -6.61 -1.92 -5.94
C ILE A 25 -6.26 -2.50 -7.31
N ALA A 26 -6.57 -3.76 -7.56
CA ALA A 26 -6.33 -4.41 -8.85
C ALA A 26 -7.10 -3.72 -9.98
N GLN A 27 -8.35 -3.33 -9.74
CA GLN A 27 -9.15 -2.57 -10.70
C GLN A 27 -8.61 -1.15 -10.94
N VAL A 28 -8.31 -0.40 -9.87
CA VAL A 28 -7.78 0.97 -9.96
C VAL A 28 -6.45 0.99 -10.72
N LEU A 29 -5.58 0.03 -10.44
CA LEU A 29 -4.27 -0.08 -11.07
C LEU A 29 -4.29 -0.82 -12.41
N SER A 30 -5.46 -1.31 -12.85
CA SER A 30 -5.66 -2.11 -14.06
C SER A 30 -4.67 -3.29 -14.19
N ILE A 31 -4.43 -4.00 -13.09
CA ILE A 31 -3.54 -5.18 -13.01
C ILE A 31 -4.26 -6.35 -12.36
N SER A 32 -3.73 -7.57 -12.53
CA SER A 32 -4.29 -8.75 -11.87
C SER A 32 -4.18 -8.69 -10.35
N ILE A 33 -5.17 -9.25 -9.65
CA ILE A 33 -5.18 -9.40 -8.18
C ILE A 33 -3.88 -10.04 -7.69
N LYS A 34 -3.43 -11.11 -8.37
CA LYS A 34 -2.17 -11.82 -8.07
C LYS A 34 -0.93 -10.90 -8.12
N THR A 35 -0.92 -9.93 -9.03
CA THR A 35 0.13 -8.91 -9.12
C THR A 35 0.09 -7.97 -7.92
N VAL A 36 -1.10 -7.53 -7.51
CA VAL A 36 -1.27 -6.73 -6.28
C VAL A 36 -0.81 -7.50 -5.06
N GLU A 37 -1.18 -8.78 -4.91
CA GLU A 37 -0.75 -9.63 -3.80
C GLU A 37 0.78 -9.74 -3.73
N THR A 38 1.43 -9.95 -4.89
CA THR A 38 2.88 -10.01 -4.99
C THR A 38 3.53 -8.70 -4.51
N HIS A 39 3.03 -7.56 -5.00
CA HIS A 39 3.55 -6.26 -4.56
C HIS A 39 3.27 -5.97 -3.08
N ARG A 40 2.10 -6.36 -2.56
CA ARG A 40 1.76 -6.25 -1.13
C ARG A 40 2.70 -7.08 -0.27
N ALA A 41 2.97 -8.33 -0.64
CA ALA A 41 3.91 -9.18 0.08
C ALA A 41 5.32 -8.58 0.10
N GLN A 42 5.79 -8.08 -1.04
CA GLN A 42 7.09 -7.40 -1.13
C GLN A 42 7.12 -6.10 -0.30
N LEU A 43 6.05 -5.32 -0.32
CA LEU A 43 5.89 -4.10 0.48
C LEU A 43 5.95 -4.42 1.98
N MET A 44 5.15 -5.40 2.43
CA MET A 44 5.09 -5.87 3.81
C MET A 44 6.46 -6.35 4.31
N ASN A 45 7.12 -7.21 3.54
CA ASN A 45 8.46 -7.71 3.87
C ASN A 45 9.50 -6.58 3.93
N ARG A 46 9.39 -5.60 3.02
CA ARG A 46 10.32 -4.46 2.97
C ARG A 46 10.13 -3.46 4.11
N LEU A 47 8.90 -3.32 4.61
CA LEU A 47 8.56 -2.47 5.75
C LEU A 47 8.66 -3.19 7.10
N GLY A 48 8.69 -4.53 7.09
CA GLY A 48 8.58 -5.35 8.31
C GLY A 48 7.19 -5.26 8.95
N ILE A 49 6.16 -4.95 8.16
CA ILE A 49 4.78 -4.76 8.62
C ILE A 49 3.92 -5.81 7.95
N HIS A 50 3.27 -6.67 8.71
CA HIS A 50 2.52 -7.81 8.18
C HIS A 50 1.00 -7.67 8.36
N ASP A 51 0.52 -6.52 8.80
CA ASP A 51 -0.91 -6.25 8.98
C ASP A 51 -1.34 -4.96 8.26
N VAL A 52 -2.62 -4.90 7.89
CA VAL A 52 -3.19 -3.76 7.18
C VAL A 52 -3.21 -2.50 8.05
N PRO A 53 -3.77 -2.50 9.28
CA PRO A 53 -3.66 -1.37 10.20
C PRO A 53 -2.24 -0.82 10.38
N GLY A 54 -1.23 -1.68 10.44
CA GLY A 54 0.18 -1.29 10.49
C GLY A 54 0.62 -0.53 9.23
N LEU A 55 0.23 -0.99 8.04
CA LEU A 55 0.52 -0.31 6.77
C LEU A 55 -0.17 1.06 6.72
N VAL A 56 -1.43 1.13 7.15
CA VAL A 56 -2.19 2.39 7.22
C VAL A 56 -1.49 3.39 8.16
N ARG A 57 -1.13 2.96 9.37
CA ARG A 57 -0.41 3.80 10.34
C ARG A 57 0.94 4.27 9.79
N PHE A 58 1.64 3.42 9.03
CA PHE A 58 2.89 3.78 8.38
C PHE A 58 2.67 4.84 7.28
N ALA A 59 1.66 4.68 6.42
CA ALA A 59 1.32 5.66 5.39
C ALA A 59 1.02 7.05 5.99
N ILE A 60 0.26 7.10 7.09
CA ILE A 60 -0.06 8.35 7.80
C ILE A 60 1.22 8.95 8.42
N ARG A 61 2.00 8.15 9.15
CA ARG A 61 3.22 8.60 9.83
C ARG A 61 4.27 9.15 8.86
N THR A 62 4.28 8.64 7.63
CA THR A 62 5.23 9.05 6.60
C THR A 62 4.72 10.22 5.74
N GLY A 63 3.50 10.71 6.00
CA GLY A 63 2.87 11.78 5.23
C GLY A 63 2.50 11.37 3.80
N LEU A 64 2.40 10.07 3.52
CA LEU A 64 1.98 9.57 2.21
C LEU A 64 0.49 9.77 1.98
N VAL A 65 -0.28 9.66 3.06
CA VAL A 65 -1.71 9.91 3.07
C VAL A 65 -2.00 10.86 4.22
N SER A 66 -2.55 12.01 3.88
CA SER A 66 -3.23 12.87 4.84
C SER A 66 -4.62 12.27 5.04
N LEU A 67 -4.99 11.96 6.29
CA LEU A 67 -6.41 11.92 6.64
C LEU A 67 -6.88 13.38 6.63
N GLU A 68 -7.09 13.93 5.43
CA GLU A 68 -7.97 15.07 5.27
C GLU A 68 -9.39 14.49 5.19
N GLU A 69 -10.24 14.99 6.09
CA GLU A 69 -11.61 14.54 6.34
C GLU A 69 -12.55 14.68 5.14
#